data_AF-A0A7R9ZXB1-F1
#
_entry.id   AF-A0A7R9ZXB1-F1
#
_cell.length_a   1.000
_cell.length_b   1.000
_cell.length_c   1.000
_cell.angle_alpha   90.00
_cell.angle_beta   90.00
_cell.angle_gamma   90.00
#
_symmetry.space_group_name_H-M   'P 1'
#
loop_
_entity.id
_entity.type
_entity.pdbx_description
1 polymer ?
#
loop_
_entity_poly.entity_id
_entity_poly.type
_entity_poly.pdbx_seq_one_letter_code
_entity_poly.pdbx_strand_id
1 'polypeptide(L)'
;GPAGETGPPPPLHSVQVSAIPDDISVCGWSPRPEASGDENGIDLAVLLARNSKCRQGSMGCAIASAAGVVVAIGINSPFWGSLSAKRPSSDVHAEVNAMAACTRRGVSTQGGTAYITMPPCKRCFTVLATAGIKRIVMRREIAKQDVEIRAAALSLGIALVVVEDTDERRGHVQRLVLSVKRKREALEGTGREGGGAGIHWPPGMGFS
;
A
#
# COMPACT_ATOMS: atom_id res chain seq x y z
N GLY A 1 17.02 -16.51 -25.40
CA GLY A 1 15.94 -15.75 -26.05
C GLY A 1 16.04 -14.31 -25.60
N PRO A 2 15.67 -13.32 -26.44
CA PRO A 2 15.82 -11.92 -26.07
C PRO A 2 14.94 -11.61 -24.85
N ALA A 3 15.40 -10.64 -24.04
CA ALA A 3 14.79 -10.22 -22.80
C ALA A 3 13.26 -10.06 -22.94
N GLY A 4 12.52 -10.70 -22.04
CA GLY A 4 11.07 -10.81 -22.11
C GLY A 4 10.40 -9.46 -22.28
N GLU A 5 9.85 -9.23 -23.47
CA GLU A 5 8.77 -8.28 -23.68
C GLU A 5 7.60 -8.75 -22.83
N THR A 6 7.53 -8.26 -21.59
CA THR A 6 6.30 -8.36 -20.84
C THR A 6 5.31 -7.47 -21.58
N GLY A 7 4.25 -8.07 -22.12
CA GLY A 7 3.18 -7.36 -22.78
C GLY A 7 2.61 -6.21 -21.91
N PRO A 8 1.73 -5.38 -22.48
CA PRO A 8 1.17 -4.23 -21.78
C PRO A 8 0.64 -4.64 -20.39
N PRO A 9 0.83 -3.80 -19.36
CA PRO A 9 0.38 -4.15 -18.01
C PRO A 9 -1.13 -4.42 -18.03
N PRO A 10 -1.61 -5.46 -17.32
CA PRO A 10 -3.05 -5.68 -17.23
C PRO A 10 -3.73 -4.44 -16.63
N PRO A 11 -4.96 -4.11 -17.05
CA PRO A 11 -5.76 -3.09 -16.38
C PRO A 11 -5.84 -3.41 -14.88
N LEU A 12 -5.64 -2.40 -14.04
CA LEU A 12 -5.77 -2.58 -12.60
C LEU A 12 -7.24 -2.40 -12.21
N HIS A 13 -7.77 -3.35 -11.45
CA HIS A 13 -9.12 -3.29 -10.91
C HIS A 13 -9.13 -2.71 -9.49
N SER A 14 -10.31 -2.35 -9.01
CA SER A 14 -10.51 -1.89 -7.63
C SER A 14 -9.97 -2.90 -6.61
N VAL A 15 -9.56 -2.37 -5.46
CA VAL A 15 -9.06 -3.19 -4.36
C VAL A 15 -10.17 -4.10 -3.84
N GLN A 16 -9.91 -5.41 -3.74
CA GLN A 16 -10.86 -6.30 -3.08
C GLN A 16 -11.06 -5.82 -1.64
N VAL A 17 -12.30 -5.72 -1.18
CA VAL A 17 -12.58 -5.22 0.18
C VAL A 17 -11.85 -6.05 1.24
N SER A 18 -11.85 -7.37 1.07
CA SER A 18 -11.10 -8.31 1.92
C SER A 18 -9.58 -8.13 1.87
N ALA A 19 -9.06 -7.40 0.88
CA ALA A 19 -7.65 -7.08 0.73
C ALA A 19 -7.18 -5.96 1.67
N ILE A 20 -8.08 -5.11 2.18
CA ILE A 20 -7.77 -3.90 2.94
C ILE A 20 -7.79 -4.20 4.44
N PRO A 21 -6.67 -4.08 5.18
CA PRO A 21 -6.67 -4.12 6.63
C PRO A 21 -7.42 -2.93 7.23
N ASP A 22 -8.07 -3.13 8.38
CA ASP A 22 -8.93 -2.13 9.05
C ASP A 22 -8.20 -0.81 9.37
N ASP A 23 -6.89 -0.88 9.61
CA ASP A 23 -6.05 0.26 9.98
C ASP A 23 -5.43 0.99 8.76
N ILE A 24 -5.72 0.55 7.54
CA ILE A 24 -5.17 1.12 6.31
C ILE A 24 -6.26 1.79 5.48
N SER A 25 -6.07 3.08 5.20
CA SER A 25 -6.92 3.82 4.26
C SER A 25 -6.31 3.82 2.86
N VAL A 26 -7.10 3.44 1.85
CA VAL A 26 -6.78 3.61 0.42
C VAL A 26 -7.18 4.99 -0.12
N CYS A 27 -7.59 5.92 0.76
CA CYS A 27 -8.00 7.28 0.43
C CYS A 27 -9.10 7.42 -0.64
N GLY A 28 -10.01 6.44 -0.74
CA GLY A 28 -11.06 6.44 -1.77
C GLY A 28 -10.53 6.23 -3.19
N TRP A 29 -9.32 5.69 -3.32
CA TRP A 29 -8.70 5.38 -4.60
C TRP A 29 -9.57 4.41 -5.42
N SER A 30 -9.63 4.71 -6.72
CA SER A 30 -10.17 3.83 -7.75
C SER A 30 -9.27 3.92 -8.98
N PRO A 31 -9.12 2.83 -9.76
CA PRO A 31 -8.36 2.88 -11.01
C PRO A 31 -8.91 3.96 -11.96
N ARG A 32 -8.01 4.73 -12.54
CA ARG A 32 -8.31 5.74 -13.57
C ARG A 32 -8.22 5.10 -14.95
N PRO A 33 -9.27 5.16 -15.80
CA PRO A 33 -9.27 4.51 -17.11
C PRO A 33 -8.25 5.11 -18.08
N GLU A 34 -7.88 6.38 -17.90
CA GLU A 34 -6.88 7.06 -18.71
C GLU A 34 -5.43 6.72 -18.33
N ALA A 35 -5.22 6.09 -17.15
CA ALA A 35 -3.90 5.70 -16.67
C ALA A 35 -3.68 4.20 -16.86
N SER A 36 -2.43 3.82 -17.14
CA SER A 36 -2.03 2.41 -17.22
C SER A 36 -2.23 1.68 -15.89
N GLY A 37 -2.30 0.34 -15.94
CA GLY A 37 -2.35 -0.49 -14.71
C GLY A 37 -1.16 -0.23 -13.77
N ASP A 38 0.01 0.06 -14.34
CA ASP A 38 1.22 0.36 -13.58
C ASP A 38 1.17 1.73 -12.90
N GLU A 39 0.69 2.76 -13.59
CA GLU A 39 0.51 4.09 -12.99
C GLU A 39 -0.50 4.06 -11.86
N ASN A 40 -1.65 3.41 -12.09
CA ASN A 40 -2.69 3.19 -11.11
C ASN A 40 -2.17 2.43 -9.88
N GLY A 41 -1.39 1.37 -10.10
CA GLY A 41 -0.82 0.57 -9.02
C GLY A 41 0.21 1.32 -8.19
N ILE A 42 1.04 2.16 -8.82
CA ILE A 42 2.00 3.01 -8.11
C ILE A 42 1.29 4.15 -7.37
N ASP A 43 0.24 4.74 -7.92
CA ASP A 43 -0.58 5.73 -7.21
C ASP A 43 -1.18 5.12 -5.93
N LEU A 44 -1.72 3.90 -6.03
CA LEU A 44 -2.19 3.14 -4.87
C LEU A 44 -1.05 2.90 -3.86
N ALA A 45 0.11 2.39 -4.28
CA ALA A 45 1.23 2.13 -3.38
C ALA A 45 1.69 3.41 -2.62
N VAL A 46 1.69 4.57 -3.29
CA VAL A 46 2.01 5.87 -2.66
C VAL A 46 0.96 6.29 -1.64
N LEU A 47 -0.33 6.06 -1.92
CA LEU A 47 -1.41 6.31 -0.96
C LEU A 47 -1.29 5.39 0.26
N LEU A 48 -1.02 4.09 0.04
CA LEU A 48 -0.83 3.12 1.12
C LEU A 48 0.29 3.56 2.07
N ALA A 49 1.43 3.99 1.53
CA ALA A 49 2.56 4.45 2.32
C ALA A 49 2.21 5.59 3.30
N ARG A 50 1.16 6.40 3.04
CA ARG A 50 0.72 7.47 3.95
C ARG A 50 0.18 6.96 5.29
N ASN A 51 -0.15 5.67 5.38
CA ASN A 51 -0.57 5.03 6.62
C ASN A 51 0.62 4.61 7.50
N SER A 52 1.86 4.61 6.97
CA SER A 52 3.05 4.21 7.73
C SER A 52 3.45 5.22 8.80
N LYS A 53 3.78 4.71 9.99
CA LYS A 53 4.23 5.50 11.15
C LYS A 53 5.74 5.38 11.41
N CYS A 54 6.44 4.54 10.63
CA CYS A 54 7.83 4.17 10.89
C CYS A 54 8.83 5.31 10.65
N ARG A 55 9.99 5.27 11.33
CA ARG A 55 11.00 6.33 11.24
C ARG A 55 11.90 6.28 10.00
N GLN A 56 12.17 5.08 9.46
CA GLN A 56 13.08 4.88 8.31
C GLN A 56 12.45 5.15 6.94
N GLY A 57 11.28 5.78 6.91
CA GLY A 57 10.54 6.08 5.69
C GLY A 57 9.18 5.38 5.65
N SER A 58 8.30 5.92 4.81
CA SER A 58 6.95 5.44 4.60
C SER A 58 6.90 4.55 3.37
N MET A 59 6.61 3.26 3.58
CA MET A 59 6.64 2.25 2.54
C MET A 59 5.25 1.67 2.33
N GLY A 60 4.91 1.43 1.07
CA GLY A 60 3.64 0.83 0.67
C GLY A 60 3.87 -0.20 -0.45
N CYS A 61 3.09 -1.28 -0.40
CA CYS A 61 3.08 -2.34 -1.38
C CYS A 61 1.63 -2.76 -1.68
N ALA A 62 1.29 -2.91 -2.95
CA ALA A 62 0.06 -3.57 -3.39
C ALA A 62 0.42 -4.77 -4.27
N ILE A 63 -0.29 -5.88 -4.10
CA ILE A 63 -0.16 -7.08 -4.94
C ILE A 63 -1.44 -7.25 -5.73
N ALA A 64 -1.29 -7.34 -7.05
CA ALA A 64 -2.37 -7.69 -7.96
C ALA A 64 -2.18 -9.10 -8.52
N SER A 65 -3.29 -9.80 -8.74
CA SER A 65 -3.30 -11.06 -9.47
C SER A 65 -2.92 -10.86 -10.93
N ALA A 66 -2.68 -11.95 -11.66
CA ALA A 66 -2.42 -11.89 -13.11
C ALA A 66 -3.55 -11.20 -13.90
N ALA A 67 -4.78 -11.21 -13.37
CA ALA A 67 -5.95 -10.55 -13.95
C ALA A 67 -6.07 -9.06 -13.52
N GLY A 68 -5.08 -8.50 -12.82
CA GLY A 68 -5.09 -7.10 -12.40
C GLY A 68 -5.98 -6.78 -11.19
N VAL A 69 -6.50 -7.79 -10.49
CA VAL A 69 -7.27 -7.56 -9.26
C VAL A 69 -6.31 -7.35 -8.08
N VAL A 70 -6.40 -6.22 -7.37
CA VAL A 70 -5.58 -6.00 -6.17
C VAL A 70 -6.07 -6.91 -5.05
N VAL A 71 -5.26 -7.90 -4.72
CA VAL A 71 -5.58 -8.97 -3.78
C VAL A 71 -4.95 -8.76 -2.41
N ALA A 72 -3.90 -7.96 -2.28
CA ALA A 72 -3.32 -7.63 -0.98
C ALA A 72 -2.65 -6.26 -0.96
N ILE A 73 -2.61 -5.66 0.22
CA ILE A 73 -1.87 -4.42 0.49
C ILE A 73 -1.03 -4.59 1.75
N GLY A 74 0.06 -3.84 1.82
CA GLY A 74 0.96 -3.82 2.97
C GLY A 74 1.66 -2.47 3.11
N ILE A 75 1.96 -2.11 4.35
CA ILE A 75 2.84 -1.00 4.70
C ILE A 75 3.97 -1.53 5.58
N ASN A 76 5.07 -0.79 5.70
CA ASN A 76 6.10 -1.18 6.67
C ASN A 76 5.63 -0.97 8.11
N SER A 77 5.99 -1.90 8.99
CA SER A 77 5.54 -1.93 10.38
C SER A 77 6.67 -2.31 11.33
N PRO A 78 6.59 -1.88 12.61
CA PRO A 78 7.42 -2.46 13.65
C PRO A 78 7.00 -3.89 13.95
N PHE A 79 7.93 -4.61 14.55
CA PHE A 79 7.72 -5.96 15.05
C PHE A 79 8.44 -6.17 16.38
N TRP A 80 9.60 -5.52 16.56
CA TRP A 80 10.42 -5.65 17.76
C TRP A 80 10.38 -4.37 18.59
N GLY A 81 10.15 -4.50 19.91
CA GLY A 81 10.59 -3.59 20.98
C GLY A 81 10.24 -2.09 20.90
N SER A 82 9.63 -1.62 19.82
CA SER A 82 9.41 -0.21 19.50
C SER A 82 7.94 0.10 19.27
N LEU A 83 7.02 -0.84 19.54
CA LEU A 83 5.58 -0.70 19.26
C LEU A 83 4.95 0.55 19.90
N SER A 84 5.41 0.93 21.10
CA SER A 84 4.92 2.10 21.81
C SER A 84 5.64 3.41 21.43
N ALA A 85 6.66 3.36 20.59
CA ALA A 85 7.39 4.56 20.19
C ALA A 85 6.56 5.42 19.23
N LYS A 86 6.64 6.76 19.40
CA LYS A 86 5.95 7.72 18.52
C LYS A 86 6.28 7.52 17.03
N ARG A 87 7.53 7.13 16.73
CA ARG A 87 7.98 6.71 15.40
C ARG A 87 8.77 5.40 15.52
N PRO A 88 8.10 4.25 15.38
CA PRO A 88 8.71 2.96 15.64
C PRO A 88 9.65 2.53 14.48
N SER A 89 10.40 1.45 14.68
CA SER A 89 11.28 0.90 13.64
C SER A 89 10.49 0.23 12.52
N SER A 90 11.03 0.27 11.30
CA SER A 90 10.53 -0.46 10.15
C SER A 90 11.12 -1.88 10.12
N ASP A 91 10.70 -2.74 11.04
CA ASP A 91 11.27 -4.10 11.17
C ASP A 91 10.76 -5.05 10.07
N VAL A 92 9.51 -4.87 9.66
CA VAL A 92 8.89 -5.64 8.57
C VAL A 92 8.61 -4.70 7.40
N HIS A 93 9.06 -5.10 6.22
CA HIS A 93 8.89 -4.36 4.98
C HIS A 93 7.45 -4.48 4.44
N ALA A 94 7.02 -3.51 3.64
CA ALA A 94 5.68 -3.47 3.07
C ALA A 94 5.39 -4.69 2.19
N GLU A 95 6.40 -5.12 1.41
CA GLU A 95 6.35 -6.28 0.52
C GLU A 95 6.08 -7.57 1.31
N VAL A 96 6.75 -7.73 2.45
CA VAL A 96 6.58 -8.89 3.33
C VAL A 96 5.18 -8.91 3.93
N ASN A 97 4.69 -7.75 4.40
CA ASN A 97 3.35 -7.64 4.96
C ASN A 97 2.25 -7.92 3.92
N ALA A 98 2.40 -7.42 2.69
CA ALA A 98 1.46 -7.71 1.59
C ALA A 98 1.46 -9.20 1.23
N MET A 99 2.64 -9.82 1.10
CA MET A 99 2.76 -11.26 0.84
C MET A 99 2.16 -12.11 1.97
N ALA A 100 2.42 -11.75 3.22
CA ALA A 100 1.85 -12.43 4.38
C ALA A 100 0.31 -12.35 4.40
N ALA A 101 -0.28 -11.25 3.94
CA ALA A 101 -1.73 -11.14 3.79
C ALA A 101 -2.30 -12.08 2.72
N CYS A 102 -1.59 -12.27 1.59
CA CYS A 102 -1.94 -13.32 0.62
C CYS A 102 -1.88 -14.72 1.26
N THR A 103 -0.77 -15.03 1.93
CA THR A 103 -0.56 -16.35 2.57
C THR A 103 -1.63 -16.67 3.59
N ARG A 104 -1.96 -15.73 4.50
CA ARG A 104 -2.98 -15.95 5.55
C ARG A 104 -4.37 -16.25 4.98
N ARG A 105 -4.68 -15.75 3.79
CA ARG A 105 -5.98 -15.95 3.13
C ARG A 105 -5.97 -17.04 2.07
N GLY A 106 -4.83 -17.70 1.83
CA GLY A 106 -4.69 -18.71 0.77
C GLY A 106 -4.86 -18.13 -0.64
N VAL A 107 -4.50 -16.86 -0.86
CA VAL A 107 -4.64 -16.22 -2.17
C VAL A 107 -3.35 -16.40 -2.98
N SER A 108 -3.47 -16.96 -4.17
CA SER A 108 -2.34 -17.14 -5.09
C SER A 108 -1.83 -15.80 -5.63
N THR A 109 -0.51 -15.66 -5.68
CA THR A 109 0.22 -14.54 -6.30
C THR A 109 0.86 -14.91 -7.64
N GLN A 110 0.61 -16.12 -8.13
CA GLN A 110 1.22 -16.65 -9.34
C GLN A 110 0.89 -15.77 -10.56
N GLY A 111 1.93 -15.36 -11.30
CA GLY A 111 1.79 -14.49 -12.47
C GLY A 111 1.41 -13.04 -12.15
N GLY A 112 1.30 -12.69 -10.86
CA GLY A 112 0.85 -11.38 -10.41
C GLY A 112 1.90 -10.28 -10.52
N THR A 113 1.47 -9.09 -10.10
CA THR A 113 2.27 -7.86 -10.11
C THR A 113 2.39 -7.29 -8.70
N ALA A 114 3.59 -6.86 -8.31
CA ALA A 114 3.83 -6.10 -7.10
C ALA A 114 4.10 -4.63 -7.43
N TYR A 115 3.33 -3.72 -6.85
CA TYR A 115 3.51 -2.27 -6.94
C TYR A 115 4.09 -1.75 -5.63
N ILE A 116 5.30 -1.18 -5.68
CA ILE A 116 6.08 -0.87 -4.48
C ILE A 116 6.57 0.57 -4.53
N THR A 117 6.52 1.29 -3.42
CA THR A 117 6.96 2.71 -3.40
C THR A 117 8.45 2.90 -3.63
N MET A 118 9.28 1.92 -3.27
CA MET A 118 10.74 1.91 -3.49
C MET A 118 11.16 0.55 -4.03
N PRO A 119 12.34 0.46 -4.66
CA PRO A 119 12.88 -0.81 -5.10
C PRO A 119 13.01 -1.80 -3.93
N PRO A 120 12.62 -3.08 -4.09
CA PRO A 120 12.69 -4.05 -3.02
C PRO A 120 14.14 -4.38 -2.66
N CYS A 121 14.40 -4.64 -1.38
CA CYS A 121 15.69 -5.19 -0.97
C CYS A 121 15.85 -6.63 -1.47
N LYS A 122 17.08 -7.17 -1.45
CA LYS A 122 17.37 -8.55 -1.89
C LYS A 122 16.41 -9.60 -1.29
N ARG A 123 16.11 -9.49 0.00
CA ARG A 123 15.18 -10.42 0.69
C ARG A 123 13.74 -10.29 0.19
N CYS A 124 13.23 -9.06 0.06
CA CYS A 124 11.88 -8.84 -0.44
C CYS A 124 11.74 -9.28 -1.90
N PHE A 125 12.75 -9.00 -2.73
CA PHE A 125 12.80 -9.52 -4.10
C PHE A 125 12.74 -11.05 -4.12
N THR A 126 13.54 -11.74 -3.31
CA THR A 126 13.50 -13.21 -3.22
C THR A 126 12.11 -13.72 -2.84
N VAL A 127 11.44 -13.11 -1.87
CA VAL A 127 10.07 -13.50 -1.47
C VAL A 127 9.08 -13.31 -2.63
N LEU A 128 9.09 -12.14 -3.29
CA LEU A 128 8.19 -11.86 -4.41
C LEU A 128 8.43 -12.85 -5.57
N ALA A 129 9.69 -13.03 -5.95
CA ALA A 129 10.08 -13.91 -7.05
C ALA A 129 9.71 -15.38 -6.79
N THR A 130 9.98 -15.89 -5.59
CA THR A 130 9.67 -17.27 -5.22
C THR A 130 8.17 -17.52 -5.05
N ALA A 131 7.40 -16.49 -4.74
CA ALA A 131 5.94 -16.53 -4.71
C ALA A 131 5.27 -16.39 -6.09
N GLY A 132 6.05 -16.38 -7.17
CA GLY A 132 5.52 -16.41 -8.53
C GLY A 132 5.12 -15.05 -9.11
N ILE A 133 5.49 -13.94 -8.47
CA ILE A 133 5.32 -12.59 -9.06
C ILE A 133 6.16 -12.50 -10.33
N LYS A 134 5.56 -11.98 -11.41
CA LYS A 134 6.21 -11.83 -12.73
C LYS A 134 6.43 -10.38 -13.15
N ARG A 135 5.92 -9.42 -12.38
CA ARG A 135 6.13 -7.99 -12.61
C ARG A 135 6.32 -7.26 -11.29
N ILE A 136 7.38 -6.48 -11.17
CA ILE A 136 7.65 -5.62 -10.03
C ILE A 136 7.77 -4.20 -10.55
N VAL A 137 6.84 -3.36 -10.11
CA VAL A 137 6.71 -1.97 -10.54
C VAL A 137 7.08 -1.08 -9.37
N MET A 138 7.90 -0.07 -9.63
CA MET A 138 8.49 0.80 -8.62
C MET A 138 8.64 2.23 -9.13
N ARG A 139 8.88 3.18 -8.22
CA ARG A 139 9.03 4.62 -8.56
C ARG A 139 10.46 5.03 -8.92
N ARG A 140 11.42 4.18 -8.63
CA ARG A 140 12.84 4.45 -8.81
C ARG A 140 13.50 3.20 -9.37
N GLU A 141 14.62 3.38 -10.04
CA GLU A 141 15.42 2.25 -10.46
C GLU A 141 16.05 1.51 -9.26
N ILE A 142 16.23 0.21 -9.44
CA ILE A 142 17.13 -0.60 -8.60
C ILE A 142 18.52 0.01 -8.67
N ALA A 143 19.20 0.15 -7.53
CA ALA A 143 20.50 0.78 -7.49
C ALA A 143 21.50 0.03 -8.40
N LYS A 144 22.43 0.76 -9.02
CA LYS A 144 23.34 0.18 -10.03
C LYS A 144 24.20 -0.96 -9.47
N GLN A 145 24.53 -0.89 -8.18
CA GLN A 145 25.30 -1.91 -7.47
C GLN A 145 24.51 -3.19 -7.15
N ASP A 146 23.18 -3.17 -7.19
CA ASP A 146 22.32 -4.33 -6.92
C ASP A 146 22.19 -5.22 -8.17
N VAL A 147 23.33 -5.62 -8.71
CA VAL A 147 23.44 -6.41 -9.94
C VAL A 147 22.74 -7.76 -9.84
N GLU A 148 22.69 -8.35 -8.65
CA GLU A 148 22.10 -9.67 -8.44
C GLU A 148 20.58 -9.66 -8.59
N ILE A 149 19.91 -8.57 -8.19
CA ILE A 149 18.45 -8.44 -8.38
C ILE A 149 18.13 -8.39 -9.87
N ARG A 150 18.89 -7.59 -10.63
CA ARG A 150 18.70 -7.46 -12.09
C ARG A 150 18.99 -8.78 -12.81
N ALA A 151 20.08 -9.44 -12.46
CA ALA A 151 20.44 -10.75 -13.02
C ALA A 151 19.39 -11.83 -12.71
N ALA A 152 18.93 -11.90 -11.46
CA ALA A 152 17.89 -12.85 -11.06
C ALA A 152 16.55 -12.57 -11.75
N ALA A 153 16.14 -11.29 -11.86
CA ALA A 153 14.93 -10.91 -12.56
C ALA A 153 14.97 -11.35 -14.03
N LEU A 154 16.09 -11.12 -14.72
CA LEU A 154 16.29 -11.59 -16.09
C LEU A 154 16.20 -13.11 -16.19
N SER A 155 16.90 -13.83 -15.32
CA SER A 155 16.92 -15.31 -15.32
C SER A 155 15.54 -15.92 -15.03
N LEU A 156 14.71 -15.24 -14.24
CA LEU A 156 13.39 -15.74 -13.81
C LEU A 156 12.23 -15.21 -14.67
N GLY A 157 12.53 -14.36 -15.67
CA GLY A 157 11.53 -13.71 -16.51
C GLY A 157 10.62 -12.78 -15.73
N ILE A 158 11.18 -11.99 -14.80
CA ILE A 158 10.45 -11.00 -14.00
C ILE A 158 10.69 -9.61 -14.59
N ALA A 159 9.62 -8.91 -14.96
CA ALA A 159 9.71 -7.51 -15.36
C ALA A 159 10.04 -6.61 -14.16
N LEU A 160 11.08 -5.80 -14.30
CA LEU A 160 11.37 -4.68 -13.40
C LEU A 160 10.98 -3.39 -14.13
N VAL A 161 9.96 -2.70 -13.63
CA VAL A 161 9.37 -1.54 -14.32
C VAL A 161 9.45 -0.33 -13.41
N VAL A 162 9.85 0.80 -13.99
CA VAL A 162 9.88 2.09 -13.28
C VAL A 162 8.79 2.97 -13.84
N VAL A 163 7.92 3.46 -12.96
CA VAL A 163 6.92 4.48 -13.30
C VAL A 163 7.35 5.80 -12.67
N GLU A 164 7.57 6.79 -13.53
CA GLU A 164 7.99 8.12 -13.11
C GLU A 164 6.93 8.85 -12.30
N ASP A 165 7.39 9.65 -11.36
CA ASP A 165 6.53 10.49 -10.55
C ASP A 165 6.34 11.83 -11.27
N THR A 166 5.24 11.98 -12.00
CA THR A 166 4.89 13.22 -12.71
C THR A 166 4.14 14.19 -11.79
N ASP A 167 4.16 15.48 -12.11
CA ASP A 167 3.41 16.48 -11.33
C ASP A 167 1.90 16.21 -11.31
N GLU A 168 1.36 15.74 -12.43
CA GLU A 168 -0.06 15.37 -12.53
C GLU A 168 -0.43 14.26 -11.54
N ARG A 169 0.38 13.19 -11.50
CA ARG A 169 0.17 12.04 -10.60
C ARG A 169 0.33 12.44 -9.14
N ARG A 170 1.36 13.22 -8.80
CA ARG A 170 1.51 13.80 -7.46
C ARG A 170 0.29 14.62 -7.06
N GLY A 171 -0.20 15.47 -7.97
CA GLY A 171 -1.39 16.28 -7.77
C GLY A 171 -2.64 15.43 -7.52
N HIS A 172 -2.82 14.35 -8.29
CA HIS A 172 -3.93 13.42 -8.12
C HIS A 172 -3.92 12.75 -6.74
N VAL A 173 -2.80 12.13 -6.36
CA VAL A 173 -2.61 11.51 -5.04
C VAL A 173 -2.89 12.53 -3.92
N GLN A 174 -2.36 13.75 -4.05
CA GLN A 174 -2.56 14.79 -3.05
C GLN A 174 -4.03 15.19 -2.90
N ARG A 175 -4.79 15.28 -4.01
CA ARG A 175 -6.24 15.57 -3.96
C ARG A 175 -7.01 14.50 -3.21
N LEU A 176 -6.69 13.21 -3.41
CA LEU A 176 -7.34 12.11 -2.69
C LEU A 176 -7.08 12.20 -1.19
N VAL A 177 -5.82 12.40 -0.77
CA VAL A 177 -5.45 12.57 0.64
C VAL A 177 -6.20 13.74 1.29
N LEU A 178 -6.23 14.91 0.63
CA LEU A 178 -6.93 16.08 1.14
C LEU A 178 -8.45 15.88 1.21
N SER A 179 -9.04 15.12 0.28
CA SER A 179 -10.47 14.83 0.29
C SER A 179 -10.89 14.05 1.54
N VAL A 180 -10.09 13.06 1.95
CA VAL A 180 -10.35 12.26 3.15
C VAL A 180 -10.11 13.10 4.40
N LYS A 181 -9.06 13.93 4.43
CA LYS A 181 -8.80 14.84 5.55
C LYS A 181 -9.99 15.77 5.81
N ARG A 182 -10.50 16.43 4.75
CA ARG A 182 -11.69 17.30 4.85
C ARG A 182 -12.94 16.58 5.33
N LYS A 183 -13.18 15.34 4.84
CA LYS A 183 -14.32 14.53 5.29
C LYS A 183 -14.22 14.19 6.79
N ARG A 184 -13.02 13.87 7.28
CA ARG A 184 -12.78 13.60 8.72
C ARG A 184 -13.01 14.84 9.57
N GLU A 185 -12.43 15.97 9.18
CA GLU A 185 -12.60 17.26 9.87
C GLU A 185 -14.07 17.70 9.94
N ALA A 186 -14.84 17.49 8.87
CA ALA A 186 -16.28 17.80 8.86
C ALA A 186 -17.07 16.94 9.85
N LEU A 187 -16.79 15.63 9.92
CA LEU A 187 -17.45 14.72 10.87
C LEU A 187 -17.11 15.06 12.32
N GLU A 188 -15.85 15.39 12.61
CA GLU A 188 -15.39 15.81 13.94
C GLU A 188 -15.97 17.16 14.36
N GLY A 189 -16.14 18.10 13.42
CA GLY A 189 -16.79 19.40 13.64
C GLY A 189 -18.28 19.26 13.99
N THR A 190 -19.00 18.36 13.32
CA THR A 190 -20.42 18.09 13.61
C THR A 190 -20.66 17.39 14.95
N GLY A 191 -19.65 16.71 15.51
CA GLY A 191 -19.75 16.01 16.80
C GLY A 191 -19.60 16.90 18.04
N ARG A 192 -19.12 18.14 17.89
CA ARG A 192 -18.92 19.08 19.02
C ARG A 192 -20.16 19.91 19.37
N GLU A 193 -21.18 19.96 18.52
CA GLU A 193 -22.39 20.75 18.77
C GLU A 193 -23.52 19.97 19.48
N GLY A 194 -23.36 18.67 19.76
CA GLY A 194 -24.40 17.82 20.36
C GLY A 194 -24.23 17.45 21.85
N GLY A 195 -23.16 17.88 22.52
CA GLY A 195 -22.78 17.41 23.87
C GLY A 195 -23.15 18.32 25.04
N GLY A 196 -24.20 19.13 24.92
CA GLY A 196 -24.58 20.17 25.88
C GLY A 196 -25.98 20.06 26.44
N ALA A 197 -26.54 18.85 26.64
CA ALA A 197 -27.74 18.68 27.47
C ALA A 197 -27.31 18.31 28.88
N GLY A 198 -27.13 19.31 29.74
CA GLY A 198 -26.91 19.11 31.16
C GLY A 198 -28.08 18.32 31.76
N ILE A 199 -27.80 17.13 32.29
CA ILE A 199 -28.76 16.36 33.05
C ILE A 199 -28.92 17.07 34.39
N HIS A 200 -30.00 17.84 34.53
CA HIS A 200 -30.40 18.44 35.79
C HIS A 200 -30.96 17.34 36.71
N TRP A 201 -30.21 16.97 37.75
CA TRP A 201 -30.71 16.06 38.78
C TRP A 201 -31.53 16.86 39.80
N PRO A 202 -32.78 16.52 40.09
CA PRO A 202 -33.53 17.19 41.13
C PRO A 202 -32.96 16.82 42.51
N PRO A 203 -32.93 17.76 43.48
CA PRO A 203 -32.42 17.50 44.81
C PRO A 203 -33.45 16.69 45.62
N GLY A 204 -33.03 15.55 46.15
CA GLY A 204 -33.75 14.85 47.22
C GLY A 204 -34.33 13.49 46.84
N MET A 205 -33.49 12.46 46.83
CA MET A 205 -33.89 11.10 47.25
C MET A 205 -32.72 10.50 48.03
N GLY A 206 -32.78 10.63 49.35
CA GLY A 206 -32.04 9.74 50.23
C GLY A 206 -32.66 8.35 50.16
N PHE A 207 -31.82 7.33 50.10
CA PHE A 207 -32.20 5.98 50.50
C PHE A 207 -31.15 5.47 51.49
N SER A 208 -31.72 4.88 52.53
CA SER A 208 -31.14 4.42 53.79
C SER A 208 -30.01 3.42 53.67
#